data_AF-A0A5J4T794-F1
#
_entry.id   AF-A0A5J4T794-F1
#
_cell.length_a   1.000
_cell.length_b   1.000
_cell.length_c   1.000
_cell.angle_alpha   90.00
_cell.angle_beta   90.00
_cell.angle_gamma   90.00
#
_symmetry.space_group_name_H-M   'P 1'
#
loop_
_entity.id
_entity.type
_entity.pdbx_description
1 polymer ?
#
loop_
_entity_poly.entity_id
_entity_poly.type
_entity_poly.pdbx_seq_one_letter_code
_entity_poly.pdbx_strand_id
1 'polypeptide(L)'
;RKICDENYEMKRENERMKYEVAQLKHKYGNENIESEIKIIENQEKEKDCKIQQLEEQKRIQETEIIKLIEENQKEKQEKERKEEEINKLKEENKKIKEENEKLKPKPPQVNSSVNSDFPIAIHNPDPSDIDFSDIDGRMKKITKKQDKDNTISLTQVLENGIWEIETEFSGDHKWTCIGVMKDSFNFKAGQYSTGYSDQCVSYCSKQWNNGSIYYKDNWTSGNKGFSAGQKVKEQFDSEKGTLIFFVDGVQEPVYISGIKEKVRFFV
;
A
#
# COMPACT_ATOMS: atom_id res chain seq x y z
N ARG A 1 10.62 -41.55 -67.33
CA ARG A 1 10.69 -40.42 -68.28
C ARG A 1 10.99 -39.13 -67.53
N LYS A 2 10.08 -38.61 -66.71
CA LYS A 2 10.25 -37.35 -65.95
C LYS A 2 11.61 -37.15 -65.24
N ILE A 3 12.08 -38.12 -64.44
CA ILE A 3 13.39 -38.05 -63.74
C ILE A 3 14.58 -38.02 -64.72
N CYS A 4 14.48 -38.73 -65.85
CA CYS A 4 15.55 -38.75 -66.86
C CYS A 4 15.63 -37.41 -67.61
N ASP A 5 14.48 -36.78 -67.85
CA ASP A 5 14.38 -35.49 -68.52
C ASP A 5 14.90 -34.37 -67.58
N GLU A 6 14.52 -34.38 -66.30
CA GLU A 6 15.03 -33.48 -65.24
C GLU A 6 16.56 -33.61 -65.08
N ASN A 7 17.10 -34.83 -65.09
CA ASN A 7 18.55 -35.06 -65.03
C ASN A 7 19.29 -34.55 -66.27
N TYR A 8 18.68 -34.67 -67.46
CA TYR A 8 19.27 -34.18 -68.70
C TYR A 8 19.32 -32.65 -68.74
N GLU A 9 18.27 -31.99 -68.25
CA GLU A 9 18.22 -30.54 -68.10
C GLU A 9 19.26 -30.02 -67.10
N MET A 10 19.33 -30.61 -65.91
CA MET A 10 20.36 -30.28 -64.91
C MET A 10 21.77 -30.45 -65.47
N LYS A 11 22.01 -31.46 -66.30
CA LYS A 11 23.33 -31.67 -66.90
C LYS A 11 23.71 -30.54 -67.86
N ARG A 12 22.78 -30.11 -68.72
CA ARG A 12 23.01 -28.97 -69.64
C ARG A 12 23.21 -27.66 -68.90
N GLU A 13 22.44 -27.45 -67.84
CA GLU A 13 22.57 -26.25 -67.01
C GLU A 13 23.92 -26.22 -66.28
N ASN A 14 24.36 -27.35 -65.72
CA ASN A 14 25.70 -27.49 -65.14
C ASN A 14 26.82 -27.20 -66.14
N GLU A 15 26.70 -27.69 -67.37
CA GLU A 15 27.68 -27.40 -68.43
C GLU A 15 27.72 -25.91 -68.79
N ARG A 16 26.55 -25.25 -68.85
CA ARG A 16 26.46 -23.80 -69.08
C ARG A 16 27.11 -23.01 -67.93
N MET A 17 26.81 -23.35 -66.68
CA MET A 17 27.40 -22.70 -65.50
C MET A 17 28.93 -22.83 -65.49
N LYS A 18 29.47 -24.01 -65.81
CA LYS A 18 30.93 -24.22 -65.91
C LYS A 18 31.56 -23.28 -66.93
N TYR A 19 30.90 -23.09 -68.07
CA TYR A 19 31.38 -22.20 -69.12
C TYR A 19 31.38 -20.73 -68.66
N GLU A 20 30.31 -20.28 -68.01
CA GLU A 20 30.20 -18.92 -67.48
C GLU A 20 31.25 -18.64 -66.39
N VAL A 21 31.49 -19.58 -65.49
CA VAL A 21 32.55 -19.49 -64.46
C VAL A 21 33.93 -19.36 -65.09
N ALA A 22 34.21 -20.11 -66.16
CA ALA A 22 35.48 -20.01 -66.88
C ALA A 22 35.67 -18.63 -67.53
N GLN A 23 34.61 -18.05 -68.11
CA GLN A 23 34.68 -16.69 -68.67
C GLN A 23 34.92 -15.63 -67.60
N LEU A 24 34.27 -15.75 -66.45
CA LEU A 24 34.46 -14.84 -65.33
C LEU A 24 35.91 -14.90 -64.82
N LYS A 25 36.46 -16.10 -64.62
CA LYS A 25 37.87 -16.32 -64.22
C LYS A 25 38.87 -15.68 -65.17
N HIS A 26 38.61 -15.75 -66.47
CA HIS A 26 39.45 -15.09 -67.48
C HIS A 26 39.33 -13.56 -67.42
N LYS A 27 38.13 -13.01 -67.16
CA LYS A 27 37.86 -11.57 -67.17
C LYS A 27 38.38 -10.83 -65.93
N TYR A 28 38.29 -11.43 -64.74
CA TYR A 28 38.58 -10.76 -63.47
C TYR A 28 39.83 -11.30 -62.72
N GLY A 29 40.45 -12.35 -63.23
CA GLY A 29 41.60 -13.01 -62.61
C GLY A 29 41.17 -14.05 -61.57
N ASN A 30 41.85 -15.21 -61.57
CA ASN A 30 41.43 -16.37 -60.78
C ASN A 30 41.54 -16.14 -59.26
N GLU A 31 42.57 -15.42 -58.80
CA GLU A 31 42.79 -15.10 -57.38
C GLU A 31 41.70 -14.16 -56.81
N ASN A 32 41.25 -13.18 -57.60
CA ASN A 32 40.19 -12.25 -57.19
C ASN A 32 38.85 -12.98 -57.00
N ILE A 33 38.48 -13.86 -57.93
CA ILE A 33 37.23 -14.63 -57.84
C ILE A 33 37.26 -15.60 -56.66
N GLU A 34 38.38 -16.29 -56.42
CA GLU A 34 38.50 -17.20 -55.27
C GLU A 34 38.40 -16.44 -53.93
N SER A 35 38.92 -15.20 -53.87
CA SER A 35 38.78 -14.35 -52.68
C SER A 35 37.33 -13.90 -52.43
N GLU A 36 36.59 -13.52 -53.48
CA GLU A 36 35.18 -13.13 -53.37
C GLU A 36 34.29 -14.31 -52.97
N ILE A 37 34.51 -15.50 -53.54
CA ILE A 37 33.82 -16.73 -53.14
C ILE A 37 34.03 -16.98 -51.64
N LYS A 38 35.27 -16.88 -51.15
CA LYS A 38 35.58 -17.09 -49.73
C LYS A 38 34.89 -16.07 -48.81
N ILE A 39 34.73 -14.82 -49.27
CA ILE A 39 33.99 -13.79 -48.53
C ILE A 39 32.50 -14.15 -48.47
N ILE A 40 31.90 -14.55 -49.60
CA ILE A 40 30.49 -14.95 -49.68
C ILE A 40 30.23 -16.16 -48.78
N GLU A 41 31.07 -17.20 -48.86
CA GLU A 41 30.96 -18.40 -48.02
C GLU A 41 31.06 -18.07 -46.52
N ASN A 42 31.93 -17.13 -46.14
CA ASN A 42 32.03 -16.70 -44.74
C ASN A 42 30.79 -15.92 -44.28
N GLN A 43 30.25 -15.05 -45.14
CA GLN A 43 29.02 -14.32 -44.84
C GLN A 43 27.80 -15.24 -44.72
N GLU A 44 27.73 -16.28 -45.56
CA GLU A 44 26.67 -17.30 -45.52
C GLU A 44 26.74 -18.10 -44.22
N LYS A 45 27.94 -18.57 -43.85
CA LYS A 45 28.19 -19.22 -42.54
C LYS A 45 27.81 -18.33 -41.35
N GLU A 46 28.11 -17.03 -41.42
CA GLU A 46 27.75 -16.08 -40.36
C GLU A 46 26.23 -15.90 -40.24
N LYS A 47 25.52 -15.83 -41.38
CA LYS A 47 24.06 -15.76 -41.41
C LYS A 47 23.43 -17.04 -40.85
N ASP A 48 23.92 -18.21 -41.24
CA ASP A 48 23.44 -19.49 -40.72
C ASP A 48 23.64 -19.60 -39.20
N CYS A 49 24.80 -19.14 -38.70
CA CYS A 49 25.06 -19.08 -37.26
C CYS A 49 24.07 -18.15 -36.54
N LYS A 50 23.77 -16.96 -37.10
CA LYS A 50 22.77 -16.04 -36.53
C LYS A 50 21.37 -16.63 -36.54
N ILE A 51 20.98 -17.34 -37.60
CA ILE A 51 19.68 -18.01 -37.69
C ILE A 51 19.57 -19.06 -36.58
N GLN A 52 20.58 -19.92 -36.40
CA GLN A 52 20.58 -20.92 -35.34
C GLN A 52 20.49 -20.30 -33.95
N GLN A 53 21.20 -19.19 -33.70
CA GLN A 53 21.12 -18.46 -32.43
C GLN A 53 19.72 -17.90 -32.16
N LEU A 54 19.08 -17.31 -33.18
CA LEU A 54 17.73 -16.77 -33.06
C LEU A 54 16.68 -17.88 -32.83
N GLU A 55 16.82 -19.01 -33.51
CA GLU A 55 15.96 -20.18 -33.31
C GLU A 55 16.09 -20.74 -31.88
N GLU A 56 17.30 -20.83 -31.34
CA GLU A 56 17.54 -21.23 -29.95
C GLU A 56 16.88 -20.26 -28.96
N GLN A 57 17.11 -18.96 -29.14
CA GLN A 57 16.52 -17.93 -28.28
C GLN A 57 14.98 -18.00 -28.31
N LYS A 58 14.40 -18.21 -29.49
CA LYS A 58 12.96 -18.35 -29.63
C LYS A 58 12.43 -19.58 -28.88
N ARG A 59 13.11 -20.73 -28.94
CA ARG A 59 12.71 -21.92 -28.15
C ARG A 59 12.78 -21.69 -26.65
N ILE A 60 13.83 -20.98 -26.18
CA ILE A 60 13.98 -20.64 -24.76
C ILE A 60 12.82 -19.73 -24.33
N GLN A 61 12.51 -18.70 -25.12
CA GLN A 61 11.39 -17.79 -24.82
C GLN A 61 10.04 -18.52 -24.84
N GLU A 62 9.80 -19.42 -25.79
CA GLU A 62 8.57 -20.23 -25.85
C GLU A 62 8.42 -21.11 -24.61
N THR A 63 9.50 -21.72 -24.12
CA THR A 63 9.47 -22.54 -22.90
C THR A 63 9.27 -21.71 -21.62
N GLU A 64 9.83 -20.50 -21.54
CA GLU A 64 9.57 -19.58 -20.43
C GLU A 64 8.11 -19.11 -20.40
N ILE A 65 7.54 -18.78 -21.55
CA ILE A 65 6.11 -18.38 -21.66
C ILE A 65 5.20 -19.52 -21.17
N ILE A 66 5.48 -20.77 -21.55
CA ILE A 66 4.69 -21.93 -21.10
C ILE A 66 4.74 -22.06 -19.58
N LYS A 67 5.92 -21.96 -18.96
CA LYS A 67 6.07 -22.02 -17.50
C LYS A 67 5.28 -20.91 -16.81
N LEU A 68 5.37 -19.68 -17.34
CA LEU A 68 4.65 -18.53 -16.78
C LEU A 68 3.12 -18.70 -16.89
N ILE A 69 2.63 -19.31 -17.97
CA ILE A 69 1.20 -19.62 -18.14
C ILE A 69 0.76 -20.66 -17.09
N GLU A 70 1.55 -21.72 -16.88
CA GLU A 70 1.24 -22.75 -15.89
C GLU A 70 1.23 -22.21 -14.45
N GLU A 71 2.19 -21.34 -14.10
CA GLU A 71 2.25 -20.68 -12.79
C GLU A 71 1.04 -19.78 -12.56
N ASN A 72 0.71 -18.92 -13.54
CA ASN A 72 -0.48 -18.06 -13.46
C ASN A 72 -1.78 -18.87 -13.33
N GLN A 73 -1.89 -20.02 -14.00
CA GLN A 73 -3.06 -20.90 -13.86
C GLN A 73 -3.16 -21.50 -12.46
N LYS A 74 -2.04 -21.93 -11.87
CA LYS A 74 -2.00 -22.44 -10.49
C LYS A 74 -2.38 -21.37 -9.48
N GLU A 75 -1.81 -20.17 -9.61
CA GLU A 75 -2.14 -19.05 -8.73
C GLU A 75 -3.63 -18.67 -8.81
N LYS A 76 -4.20 -18.67 -10.03
CA LYS A 76 -5.62 -18.40 -10.22
C LYS A 76 -6.50 -19.45 -9.53
N GLN A 77 -6.19 -20.73 -9.68
CA GLN A 77 -6.93 -21.82 -9.01
C GLN A 77 -6.82 -21.73 -7.47
N GLU A 78 -5.64 -21.39 -6.95
CA GLU A 78 -5.44 -21.21 -5.51
C GLU A 78 -6.25 -20.02 -4.97
N LYS A 79 -6.30 -18.92 -5.72
CA LYS A 79 -7.09 -17.74 -5.36
C LYS A 79 -8.59 -18.05 -5.32
N GLU A 80 -9.10 -18.75 -6.32
CA GLU A 80 -10.51 -19.21 -6.37
C GLU A 80 -10.83 -20.11 -5.16
N ARG A 81 -9.93 -21.05 -4.82
CA ARG A 81 -10.11 -21.93 -3.66
C ARG A 81 -10.12 -21.17 -2.33
N LYS A 82 -9.23 -20.18 -2.15
CA LYS A 82 -9.21 -19.32 -0.96
C LYS A 82 -10.48 -18.46 -0.85
N GLU A 83 -11.01 -17.99 -1.97
CA GLU A 83 -12.23 -17.19 -2.00
C GLU A 83 -13.47 -18.02 -1.61
N GLU A 84 -13.56 -19.26 -2.08
CA GLU A 84 -14.58 -20.22 -1.64
C GLU A 84 -14.49 -20.51 -0.13
N GLU A 85 -13.29 -20.68 0.41
CA GLU A 85 -13.07 -20.92 1.84
C GLU A 85 -13.47 -19.72 2.69
N ILE A 86 -13.12 -18.49 2.27
CA ILE A 86 -13.53 -17.25 2.93
C ILE A 86 -15.06 -17.13 2.94
N ASN A 87 -15.73 -17.48 1.85
CA ASN A 87 -17.19 -17.42 1.78
C ASN A 87 -17.85 -18.45 2.72
N LYS A 88 -17.33 -19.68 2.80
CA LYS A 88 -17.79 -20.69 3.78
C LYS A 88 -17.60 -20.21 5.21
N LEU A 89 -16.42 -19.70 5.55
CA LEU A 89 -16.13 -19.16 6.89
C LEU A 89 -17.01 -17.96 7.25
N LYS A 90 -17.36 -17.11 6.28
CA LYS A 90 -18.32 -16.01 6.49
C LYS A 90 -19.72 -16.53 6.80
N GLU A 91 -20.19 -17.56 6.10
CA GLU A 91 -21.48 -18.19 6.38
C GLU A 91 -21.51 -18.89 7.74
N GLU A 92 -20.45 -19.62 8.10
CA GLU A 92 -20.32 -20.25 9.42
C GLU A 92 -20.29 -19.21 10.53
N ASN A 93 -19.50 -18.13 10.38
CA ASN A 93 -19.47 -17.03 11.35
C ASN A 93 -20.84 -16.36 11.51
N LYS A 94 -21.60 -16.23 10.42
CA LYS A 94 -22.98 -15.71 10.49
C LYS A 94 -23.88 -16.63 11.33
N LYS A 95 -23.83 -17.95 11.08
CA LYS A 95 -24.60 -18.94 11.85
C LYS A 95 -24.22 -18.97 13.33
N ILE A 96 -22.91 -18.96 13.63
CA ILE A 96 -22.40 -18.92 15.01
C ILE A 96 -22.85 -17.63 15.71
N LYS A 97 -22.86 -16.48 15.01
CA LYS A 97 -23.36 -15.22 15.57
C LYS A 97 -24.85 -15.29 15.91
N GLU A 98 -25.67 -15.85 15.02
CA GLU A 98 -27.11 -16.07 15.24
C GLU A 98 -27.38 -17.07 16.39
N GLU A 99 -26.55 -18.10 16.53
CA GLU A 99 -26.68 -19.09 17.61
C GLU A 99 -26.22 -18.53 18.97
N ASN A 100 -25.14 -17.74 18.98
CA ASN A 100 -24.68 -16.99 20.15
C ASN A 100 -25.72 -15.95 20.62
N GLU A 101 -26.49 -15.34 19.73
CA GLU A 101 -27.61 -14.47 20.12
C GLU A 101 -28.74 -15.23 20.83
N LYS A 102 -28.97 -16.50 20.46
CA LYS A 102 -30.01 -17.35 21.07
C LYS A 102 -29.62 -17.96 22.41
N LEU A 103 -28.31 -18.18 22.64
CA LEU A 103 -27.78 -18.84 23.84
C LEU A 103 -27.34 -17.87 24.95
N LYS A 104 -27.36 -16.56 24.71
CA LYS A 104 -27.15 -15.57 25.77
C LYS A 104 -28.29 -15.68 26.81
N PRO A 105 -28.02 -15.89 28.10
CA PRO A 105 -29.04 -15.68 29.13
C PRO A 105 -29.56 -14.25 28.97
N LYS A 106 -30.89 -14.04 29.05
CA LYS A 106 -31.49 -12.70 29.00
C LYS A 106 -30.70 -11.78 29.93
N PRO A 107 -29.91 -10.84 29.40
CA PRO A 107 -29.40 -9.76 30.21
C PRO A 107 -30.61 -8.97 30.69
N PRO A 108 -30.57 -8.30 31.86
CA PRO A 108 -31.52 -7.23 32.12
C PRO A 108 -31.51 -6.33 30.87
N GLN A 109 -32.70 -6.05 30.32
CA GLN A 109 -32.86 -5.28 29.09
C GLN A 109 -32.00 -4.01 29.15
N VAL A 110 -30.83 -4.05 28.51
CA VAL A 110 -30.12 -2.85 28.10
C VAL A 110 -30.47 -2.67 26.65
N ASN A 111 -31.38 -1.73 26.44
CA ASN A 111 -31.89 -1.29 25.17
C ASN A 111 -30.77 -1.20 24.13
N SER A 112 -30.91 -1.92 23.02
CA SER A 112 -30.17 -1.73 21.77
C SER A 112 -30.61 -0.43 21.06
N SER A 113 -30.63 0.65 21.84
CA SER A 113 -30.87 2.05 21.48
C SER A 113 -29.83 2.87 22.24
N VAL A 114 -28.58 2.64 21.91
CA VAL A 114 -27.44 3.43 22.36
C VAL A 114 -26.60 3.55 21.07
N ASN A 115 -26.71 4.54 20.17
CA ASN A 115 -26.94 5.97 20.33
C ASN A 115 -26.60 6.44 21.75
N SER A 116 -25.45 5.99 22.24
CA SER A 116 -24.76 6.68 23.31
C SER A 116 -24.38 8.02 22.69
N ASP A 117 -25.26 8.99 22.90
CA ASP A 117 -24.90 10.39 22.97
C ASP A 117 -23.85 10.48 24.09
N PHE A 118 -22.62 10.02 23.85
CA PHE A 118 -21.49 10.37 24.69
C PHE A 118 -21.32 11.85 24.46
N PRO A 119 -21.71 12.71 25.44
CA PRO A 119 -21.58 14.13 25.23
C PRO A 119 -20.10 14.38 25.02
N ILE A 120 -19.73 14.91 23.85
CA ILE A 120 -18.40 15.47 23.68
C ILE A 120 -18.36 16.60 24.72
N ALA A 121 -17.56 16.45 25.76
CA ALA A 121 -17.39 17.45 26.79
C ALA A 121 -15.91 17.80 26.82
N ILE A 122 -15.60 19.07 26.55
CA ILE A 122 -14.24 19.57 26.37
C ILE A 122 -13.79 20.26 27.65
N HIS A 123 -12.62 19.88 28.14
CA HIS A 123 -11.84 20.68 29.09
C HIS A 123 -10.98 21.66 28.28
N ASN A 124 -11.36 22.94 28.35
CA ASN A 124 -10.67 24.05 27.69
C ASN A 124 -9.90 24.89 28.72
N PRO A 125 -8.56 24.81 28.76
CA PRO A 125 -7.76 25.57 29.70
C PRO A 125 -7.60 27.05 29.33
N ASP A 126 -7.99 27.46 28.11
CA ASP A 126 -7.93 28.86 27.65
C ASP A 126 -9.21 29.30 26.91
N PRO A 127 -10.31 29.59 27.64
CA PRO A 127 -11.55 30.10 27.05
C PRO A 127 -11.41 31.47 26.36
N SER A 128 -10.32 32.20 26.63
CA SER A 128 -10.09 33.50 25.97
C SER A 128 -9.66 33.32 24.51
N ASP A 129 -9.02 32.20 24.18
CA ASP A 129 -8.49 31.89 22.85
C ASP A 129 -9.29 30.83 22.09
N ILE A 130 -9.92 29.89 22.82
CA ILE A 130 -10.66 28.79 22.21
C ILE A 130 -12.15 28.94 22.43
N ASP A 131 -12.89 28.99 21.33
CA ASP A 131 -14.35 28.89 21.30
C ASP A 131 -14.76 27.53 20.73
N PHE A 132 -15.90 27.00 21.17
CA PHE A 132 -16.48 25.82 20.55
C PHE A 132 -18.00 25.93 20.45
N SER A 133 -18.56 25.25 19.45
CA SER A 133 -19.99 25.17 19.20
C SER A 133 -20.38 23.75 18.84
N ASP A 134 -21.57 23.34 19.27
CA ASP A 134 -22.14 22.05 18.90
C ASP A 134 -22.67 22.08 17.46
N ILE A 135 -22.34 21.03 16.71
CA ILE A 135 -22.91 20.75 15.39
C ILE A 135 -23.72 19.45 15.52
N ASP A 136 -25.03 19.57 15.35
CA ASP A 136 -26.00 18.47 15.33
C ASP A 136 -25.95 17.51 16.53
N GLY A 137 -25.42 17.97 17.68
CA GLY A 137 -25.28 17.20 18.91
C GLY A 137 -24.25 16.05 18.85
N ARG A 138 -23.60 15.84 17.70
CA ARG A 138 -22.65 14.72 17.46
C ARG A 138 -21.23 15.18 17.18
N MET A 139 -21.06 16.44 16.79
CA MET A 139 -19.77 17.03 16.46
C MET A 139 -19.58 18.33 17.23
N LYS A 140 -18.32 18.69 17.47
CA LYS A 140 -17.98 20.03 17.95
C LYS A 140 -17.07 20.72 16.97
N LYS A 141 -17.43 21.96 16.65
CA LYS A 141 -16.50 22.87 15.97
C LYS A 141 -15.70 23.61 17.01
N ILE A 142 -14.38 23.46 16.96
CA ILE A 142 -13.43 24.19 17.81
C ILE A 142 -12.77 25.28 16.97
N THR A 143 -12.75 26.50 17.47
CA THR A 143 -12.15 27.67 16.80
C THR A 143 -11.08 28.26 17.71
N LYS A 144 -9.86 28.36 17.19
CA LYS A 144 -8.73 29.01 17.85
C LYS A 144 -8.53 30.41 17.28
N LYS A 145 -8.34 31.41 18.14
CA LYS A 145 -8.38 32.84 17.76
C LYS A 145 -7.00 33.48 17.59
N GLN A 146 -5.99 33.02 18.31
CA GLN A 146 -4.66 33.63 18.39
C GLN A 146 -3.59 32.67 17.87
N ASP A 147 -2.45 33.21 17.43
CA ASP A 147 -1.26 32.43 17.05
C ASP A 147 -0.37 32.17 18.27
N LYS A 148 -0.79 31.23 19.12
CA LYS A 148 -0.04 30.72 20.28
C LYS A 148 -0.33 29.24 20.52
N ASP A 149 0.47 28.58 21.33
CA ASP A 149 0.20 27.19 21.70
C ASP A 149 -1.06 27.07 22.56
N ASN A 150 -1.85 26.04 22.31
CA ASN A 150 -2.96 25.65 23.17
C ASN A 150 -3.30 24.18 22.93
N THR A 151 -3.84 23.53 23.95
CA THR A 151 -4.32 22.15 23.87
C THR A 151 -5.60 22.02 24.65
N ILE A 152 -6.59 21.39 24.04
CA ILE A 152 -7.83 21.00 24.70
C ILE A 152 -7.83 19.50 24.93
N SER A 153 -8.64 19.04 25.87
CA SER A 153 -8.83 17.61 26.09
C SER A 153 -10.31 17.28 26.19
N LEU A 154 -10.67 16.06 25.82
CA LEU A 154 -11.98 15.53 26.17
C LEU A 154 -11.97 15.19 27.66
N THR A 155 -13.11 15.39 28.32
CA THR A 155 -13.31 15.04 29.73
C THR A 155 -13.59 13.56 29.94
N GLN A 156 -14.02 12.86 28.87
CA GLN A 156 -14.31 11.43 28.92
C GLN A 156 -13.02 10.64 29.16
N VAL A 157 -12.95 9.98 30.31
CA VAL A 157 -11.91 9.00 30.62
C VAL A 157 -12.18 7.72 29.81
N LEU A 158 -11.19 7.27 29.07
CA LEU A 158 -11.30 6.13 28.16
C LEU A 158 -11.08 4.82 28.94
N GLU A 159 -12.15 4.33 29.59
CA GLU A 159 -12.14 3.09 30.36
C GLU A 159 -12.96 2.01 29.65
N ASN A 160 -12.50 0.75 29.70
CA ASN A 160 -13.20 -0.46 29.29
C ASN A 160 -13.83 -0.42 27.88
N GLY A 161 -13.18 -1.10 26.92
CA GLY A 161 -13.62 -1.20 25.53
C GLY A 161 -12.76 -0.39 24.56
N ILE A 162 -13.32 -0.15 23.37
CA ILE A 162 -12.68 0.53 22.25
C ILE A 162 -13.30 1.91 22.10
N TRP A 163 -12.45 2.93 22.10
CA TRP A 163 -12.83 4.34 22.00
C TRP A 163 -12.27 4.94 20.72
N GLU A 164 -13.08 5.76 20.04
CA GLU A 164 -12.69 6.41 18.81
C GLU A 164 -13.05 7.90 18.86
N ILE A 165 -12.16 8.73 18.31
CA ILE A 165 -12.44 10.13 17.97
C ILE A 165 -11.98 10.38 16.54
N GLU A 166 -12.79 11.09 15.77
CA GLU A 166 -12.44 11.58 14.43
C GLU A 166 -12.34 13.11 14.48
N THR A 167 -11.25 13.64 13.95
CA THR A 167 -10.96 15.08 13.88
C THR A 167 -10.73 15.48 12.42
N GLU A 168 -11.11 16.71 12.08
CA GLU A 168 -10.83 17.31 10.79
C GLU A 168 -10.30 18.73 11.04
N PHE A 169 -9.16 19.05 10.43
CA PHE A 169 -8.50 20.33 10.66
C PHE A 169 -8.55 21.22 9.42
N SER A 170 -8.85 22.50 9.63
CA SER A 170 -8.65 23.59 8.66
C SER A 170 -7.39 24.39 8.99
N GLY A 171 -6.80 25.12 8.03
CA GLY A 171 -5.61 25.96 8.27
C GLY A 171 -4.31 25.35 7.73
N ASP A 172 -3.15 25.81 8.25
CA ASP A 172 -1.82 25.44 7.74
C ASP A 172 -1.07 24.36 8.55
N HIS A 173 -1.66 23.89 9.67
CA HIS A 173 -1.23 22.74 10.50
C HIS A 173 0.23 22.73 10.94
N LYS A 174 0.87 23.91 10.95
CA LYS A 174 2.21 24.07 11.51
C LYS A 174 2.06 23.93 13.02
N TRP A 175 2.73 22.94 13.61
CA TRP A 175 2.69 22.64 15.05
C TRP A 175 1.41 22.00 15.59
N THR A 176 0.70 21.22 14.76
CA THR A 176 -0.48 20.46 15.22
C THR A 176 -0.10 19.02 15.57
N CYS A 177 -0.54 18.53 16.73
CA CYS A 177 -0.53 17.10 17.07
C CYS A 177 -1.82 16.74 17.79
N ILE A 178 -2.27 15.50 17.62
CA ILE A 178 -3.38 14.89 18.37
C ILE A 178 -2.85 13.73 19.20
N GLY A 179 -3.66 13.18 20.10
CA GLY A 179 -3.23 12.02 20.85
C GLY A 179 -3.99 11.75 22.13
N VAL A 180 -3.34 11.00 23.01
CA VAL A 180 -3.85 10.70 24.34
C VAL A 180 -2.93 11.22 25.43
N MET A 181 -3.53 11.67 26.53
CA MET A 181 -2.85 12.11 27.75
C MET A 181 -3.30 11.26 28.93
N LYS A 182 -2.43 11.10 29.94
CA LYS A 182 -2.84 10.47 31.21
C LYS A 182 -3.98 11.25 31.84
N ASP A 183 -4.95 10.52 32.39
CA ASP A 183 -6.12 11.14 33.03
C ASP A 183 -5.73 12.09 34.18
N SER A 184 -4.69 11.72 34.95
CA SER A 184 -4.16 12.49 36.07
C SER A 184 -3.50 13.82 35.69
N PHE A 185 -3.30 14.10 34.40
CA PHE A 185 -2.66 15.30 33.91
C PHE A 185 -3.70 16.26 33.33
N ASN A 186 -3.46 17.57 33.42
CA ASN A 186 -4.28 18.59 32.78
C ASN A 186 -3.37 19.70 32.25
N PHE A 187 -3.56 20.08 30.99
CA PHE A 187 -2.89 21.23 30.39
C PHE A 187 -3.37 22.53 31.04
N LYS A 188 -2.46 23.49 31.14
CA LYS A 188 -2.75 24.91 31.39
C LYS A 188 -2.76 25.67 30.07
N ALA A 189 -3.32 26.88 30.07
CA ALA A 189 -3.28 27.77 28.90
C ALA A 189 -1.83 27.95 28.40
N GLY A 190 -1.63 27.91 27.08
CA GLY A 190 -0.29 28.05 26.48
C GLY A 190 0.57 26.78 26.49
N GLN A 191 0.08 25.66 27.02
CA GLN A 191 0.83 24.39 27.04
C GLN A 191 0.48 23.52 25.82
N TYR A 192 1.46 22.72 25.40
CA TYR A 192 1.35 21.79 24.27
C TYR A 192 1.90 20.41 24.62
N SER A 193 1.42 19.38 23.94
CA SER A 193 1.67 17.97 24.28
C SER A 193 3.14 17.55 24.22
N THR A 194 3.93 18.06 23.25
CA THR A 194 5.35 17.72 23.14
C THR A 194 6.22 18.33 24.25
N GLY A 195 5.70 19.28 25.03
CA GLY A 195 6.33 19.75 26.27
C GLY A 195 6.15 18.81 27.48
N TYR A 196 5.27 17.81 27.36
CA TYR A 196 4.87 16.87 28.42
C TYR A 196 4.87 15.42 27.90
N SER A 197 5.98 15.04 27.25
CA SER A 197 6.15 13.77 26.52
C SER A 197 6.01 12.51 27.39
N ASP A 198 6.17 12.65 28.70
CA ASP A 198 5.99 11.59 29.70
C ASP A 198 4.53 11.44 30.15
N GLN A 199 3.70 12.45 29.89
CA GLN A 199 2.26 12.48 30.18
C GLN A 199 1.39 12.26 28.94
N CYS A 200 1.95 12.46 27.75
CA CYS A 200 1.21 12.46 26.48
C CYS A 200 1.89 11.59 25.43
N VAL A 201 1.08 10.96 24.59
CA VAL A 201 1.51 10.39 23.31
C VAL A 201 0.98 11.31 22.22
N SER A 202 1.86 11.88 21.40
CA SER A 202 1.48 12.83 20.36
C SER A 202 1.71 12.27 18.97
N TYR A 203 0.69 12.25 18.13
CA TYR A 203 0.79 12.01 16.69
C TYR A 203 0.71 13.34 15.95
N CYS A 204 1.78 13.69 15.25
CA CYS A 204 1.93 15.04 14.72
C CYS A 204 1.54 15.17 13.24
N SER A 205 1.17 16.39 12.84
CA SER A 205 0.84 16.71 11.46
C SER A 205 2.02 16.45 10.53
N LYS A 206 1.73 16.36 9.24
CA LYS A 206 2.76 16.22 8.21
C LYS A 206 3.73 17.41 8.21
N GLN A 207 3.22 18.61 8.46
CA GLN A 207 3.96 19.88 8.42
C GLN A 207 4.87 20.06 9.65
N TRP A 208 4.52 19.49 10.79
CA TRP A 208 5.30 19.66 12.01
C TRP A 208 6.46 18.67 12.10
N ASN A 209 6.18 17.37 12.00
CA ASN A 209 7.21 16.34 12.11
C ASN A 209 6.89 15.11 11.24
N ASN A 210 6.35 15.34 10.05
CA ASN A 210 6.07 14.32 9.04
C ASN A 210 5.35 13.07 9.60
N GLY A 211 4.32 13.27 10.42
CA GLY A 211 3.56 12.15 10.99
C GLY A 211 4.20 11.44 12.18
N SER A 212 5.36 11.87 12.67
CA SER A 212 6.04 11.15 13.73
C SER A 212 5.20 11.09 15.01
N ILE A 213 5.30 9.97 15.73
CA ILE A 213 4.77 9.80 17.08
C ILE A 213 5.84 10.26 18.08
N TYR A 214 5.44 11.00 19.10
CA TYR A 214 6.30 11.47 20.18
C TYR A 214 5.85 10.96 21.54
N TYR A 215 6.78 10.36 22.28
CA TYR A 215 6.56 9.88 23.64
C TYR A 215 7.89 9.72 24.37
N LYS A 216 7.96 10.12 25.65
CA LYS A 216 9.17 10.07 26.50
C LYS A 216 10.44 10.54 25.79
N ASP A 217 10.38 11.74 25.24
CA ASP A 217 11.47 12.41 24.53
C ASP A 217 12.02 11.66 23.31
N ASN A 218 11.22 10.72 22.75
CA ASN A 218 11.59 9.95 21.57
C ASN A 218 10.60 10.17 20.42
N TRP A 219 11.16 10.48 19.25
CA TRP A 219 10.42 10.58 17.99
C TRP A 219 10.48 9.26 17.24
N THR A 220 9.33 8.72 16.88
CA THR A 220 9.20 7.51 16.06
C THR A 220 8.59 7.88 14.71
N SER A 221 9.37 7.73 13.65
CA SER A 221 8.95 7.98 12.27
C SER A 221 8.34 6.73 11.63
N GLY A 222 7.67 6.91 10.49
CA GLY A 222 7.09 5.81 9.70
C GLY A 222 5.65 6.07 9.25
N ASN A 223 4.96 6.99 9.93
CA ASN A 223 3.65 7.48 9.54
C ASN A 223 3.77 8.60 8.50
N LYS A 224 2.70 8.83 7.74
CA LYS A 224 2.57 9.87 6.72
C LYS A 224 2.25 11.24 7.32
N GLY A 225 1.57 11.25 8.45
CA GLY A 225 0.99 12.46 9.03
C GLY A 225 -0.26 12.91 8.29
N PHE A 226 -0.96 13.87 8.88
CA PHE A 226 -2.19 14.44 8.32
C PHE A 226 -1.98 15.89 7.86
N SER A 227 -2.90 16.38 7.04
CA SER A 227 -2.94 17.73 6.48
C SER A 227 -4.37 18.26 6.41
N ALA A 228 -4.52 19.52 6.02
CA ALA A 228 -5.81 20.20 5.91
C ALA A 228 -6.89 19.39 5.17
N GLY A 229 -8.08 19.34 5.77
CA GLY A 229 -9.25 18.67 5.19
C GLY A 229 -9.22 17.15 5.23
N GLN A 230 -8.18 16.53 5.79
CA GLN A 230 -8.16 15.08 6.01
C GLN A 230 -8.85 14.73 7.32
N LYS A 231 -9.54 13.59 7.32
CA LYS A 231 -10.14 13.00 8.51
C LYS A 231 -9.11 12.17 9.24
N VAL A 232 -8.88 12.48 10.50
CA VAL A 232 -7.89 11.79 11.34
C VAL A 232 -8.61 11.10 12.48
N LYS A 233 -8.57 9.77 12.49
CA LYS A 233 -9.18 8.94 13.53
C LYS A 233 -8.12 8.43 14.49
N GLU A 234 -8.38 8.57 15.77
CA GLU A 234 -7.64 7.91 16.84
C GLU A 234 -8.50 6.78 17.40
N GLN A 235 -7.95 5.57 17.49
CA GLN A 235 -8.64 4.41 18.06
C GLN A 235 -7.83 3.87 19.24
N PHE A 236 -8.39 3.97 20.44
CA PHE A 236 -7.83 3.42 21.66
C PHE A 236 -8.55 2.14 22.05
N ASP A 237 -7.83 1.02 22.13
CA ASP A 237 -8.33 -0.26 22.65
C ASP A 237 -7.76 -0.44 24.05
N SER A 238 -8.62 -0.27 25.07
CA SER A 238 -8.20 -0.34 26.49
C SER A 238 -7.88 -1.76 26.96
N GLU A 239 -8.42 -2.79 26.30
CA GLU A 239 -8.12 -4.19 26.64
C GLU A 239 -6.74 -4.58 26.12
N LYS A 240 -6.38 -4.14 24.92
CA LYS A 240 -5.06 -4.35 24.33
C LYS A 240 -4.01 -3.31 24.77
N GLY A 241 -4.46 -2.19 25.32
CA GLY A 241 -3.60 -1.05 25.64
C GLY A 241 -2.95 -0.45 24.39
N THR A 242 -3.69 -0.36 23.27
CA THR A 242 -3.17 0.12 21.99
C THR A 242 -3.83 1.41 21.53
N LEU A 243 -3.06 2.33 20.95
CA LEU A 243 -3.54 3.52 20.26
C LEU A 243 -3.10 3.49 18.80
N ILE A 244 -4.08 3.51 17.89
CA ILE A 244 -3.88 3.40 16.43
C ILE A 244 -4.42 4.65 15.76
N PHE A 245 -3.73 5.13 14.74
CA PHE A 245 -4.12 6.29 13.95
C PHE A 245 -4.56 5.90 12.55
N PHE A 246 -5.54 6.63 12.00
CA PHE A 246 -5.99 6.49 10.63
C PHE A 246 -6.06 7.86 9.97
N VAL A 247 -5.65 7.96 8.72
CA VAL A 247 -5.78 9.16 7.89
C VAL A 247 -6.65 8.82 6.68
N ASP A 248 -7.79 9.49 6.53
CA ASP A 248 -8.81 9.23 5.50
C ASP A 248 -9.23 7.75 5.44
N GLY A 249 -9.37 7.13 6.62
CA GLY A 249 -9.75 5.72 6.77
C GLY A 249 -8.62 4.71 6.53
N VAL A 250 -7.41 5.16 6.16
CA VAL A 250 -6.23 4.31 6.00
C VAL A 250 -5.46 4.26 7.31
N GLN A 251 -5.18 3.05 7.82
CA GLN A 251 -4.41 2.88 9.05
C GLN A 251 -2.94 3.30 8.83
N GLU A 252 -2.41 4.06 9.77
CA GLU A 252 -1.00 4.45 9.78
C GLU A 252 -0.10 3.28 10.28
N PRO A 253 1.14 3.12 9.75
CA PRO A 253 2.00 1.97 10.05
C PRO A 253 2.45 1.86 11.50
N VAL A 254 2.68 2.98 12.16
CA VAL A 254 3.20 3.07 13.54
C VAL A 254 2.05 3.37 14.49
N TYR A 255 1.93 2.53 15.51
CA TYR A 255 0.93 2.62 16.57
C TYR A 255 1.61 2.43 17.94
N ILE A 256 0.89 2.76 19.02
CA ILE A 256 1.39 2.60 20.39
C ILE A 256 0.76 1.36 21.00
N SER A 257 1.54 0.63 21.80
CA SER A 257 1.07 -0.50 22.59
C SER A 257 1.59 -0.40 24.02
N GLY A 258 0.97 -1.16 24.93
CA GLY A 258 1.39 -1.22 26.33
C GLY A 258 0.91 -0.06 27.20
N ILE A 259 -0.12 0.69 26.76
CA ILE A 259 -0.81 1.69 27.58
C ILE A 259 -1.58 0.94 28.68
N LYS A 260 -1.24 1.21 29.94
CA LYS A 260 -1.89 0.58 31.11
C LYS A 260 -2.65 1.58 31.96
N GLU A 261 -2.35 2.86 31.79
CA GLU A 261 -2.96 3.97 32.49
C GLU A 261 -4.30 4.35 31.89
N LYS A 262 -5.15 4.98 32.71
CA LYS A 262 -6.35 5.67 32.23
C LYS A 262 -5.92 6.91 31.43
N VAL A 263 -6.54 7.10 30.27
CA VAL A 263 -6.18 8.19 29.35
C VAL A 263 -7.41 8.95 28.87
N ARG A 264 -7.17 10.14 28.30
CA ARG A 264 -8.15 11.01 27.64
C ARG A 264 -7.59 11.47 26.29
N PHE A 265 -8.46 11.69 25.30
CA PHE A 265 -8.07 12.28 24.03
C PHE A 265 -7.76 13.77 24.19
N PHE A 266 -6.79 14.28 23.43
CA PHE A 266 -6.47 15.71 23.32
C PHE A 266 -6.32 16.14 21.86
N VAL A 267 -6.55 17.44 21.63
CA VAL A 267 -6.36 18.13 20.35
C VAL A 267 -5.62 19.45 20.58
#